data_AF-A0A316MWI5-F1
#
_entry.id   AF-A0A316MWI5-F1
#
_cell.length_a   1.000
_cell.length_b   1.000
_cell.length_c   1.000
_cell.angle_alpha   90.00
_cell.angle_beta   90.00
_cell.angle_gamma   90.00
#
_symmetry.space_group_name_H-M   'P 1'
#
loop_
_entity.id
_entity.type
_entity.pdbx_description
1 polymer ?
#
loop_
_entity_poly.entity_id
_entity_poly.type
_entity_poly.pdbx_seq_one_letter_code
_entity_poly.pdbx_strand_id
1 'polypeptide(L)'
;MSQLPTPVSRRRIILKHVLVNVVLVVLLVLLGAWCYSEGKTYKITLGNSAFTGRDGFEYPALEAVEVFIDREEPVFLLEDDSASGKAMGKKHTMEIRLLDENDKPIKSRRIQFTIAELGEELEINVAEFWLRAK
;
A
#
# COMPACT_ATOMS: atom_id res chain seq x y z
N MET A 1 -37.57 49.43 29.57
CA MET A 1 -36.79 48.22 29.21
C MET A 1 -37.71 47.28 28.45
N SER A 2 -37.49 47.10 27.16
CA SER A 2 -38.16 46.06 26.36
C SER A 2 -37.32 45.76 25.12
N GLN A 3 -36.33 44.88 25.26
CA GLN A 3 -35.68 44.26 24.12
C GLN A 3 -36.60 43.15 23.60
N LEU A 4 -37.43 43.48 22.60
CA LEU A 4 -38.14 42.47 21.83
C LEU A 4 -37.11 41.66 21.03
N PRO A 5 -37.16 40.32 21.07
CA PRO A 5 -36.24 39.49 20.30
C PRO A 5 -36.52 39.73 18.81
N THR A 6 -35.54 40.27 18.10
CA THR A 6 -35.61 40.43 16.64
C THR A 6 -35.91 39.07 16.00
N PRO A 7 -36.91 38.96 15.11
CA PRO A 7 -37.24 37.69 14.50
C PRO A 7 -36.04 37.19 13.71
N VAL A 8 -35.48 36.05 14.14
CA VAL A 8 -34.41 35.39 13.40
C VAL A 8 -34.95 35.11 12.01
N SER A 9 -34.41 35.82 11.01
CA SER A 9 -34.84 35.73 9.62
C SER A 9 -34.93 34.27 9.20
N ARG A 10 -36.13 33.78 8.84
CA ARG A 10 -36.35 32.40 8.35
C ARG A 10 -35.33 32.00 7.27
N ARG A 11 -34.90 32.96 6.45
CA ARG A 11 -33.84 32.78 5.45
C ARG A 11 -32.50 32.33 6.05
N ARG A 12 -32.07 32.86 7.20
CA ARG A 12 -30.83 32.41 7.88
C ARG A 12 -30.94 30.98 8.40
N ILE A 13 -32.12 30.57 8.86
CA ILE A 13 -32.34 29.20 9.35
C ILE A 13 -32.29 28.22 8.17
N ILE A 14 -32.95 28.55 7.05
CA ILE A 14 -32.91 27.76 5.82
C ILE A 14 -31.48 27.67 5.27
N LEU A 15 -30.75 28.80 5.21
CA LEU A 15 -29.36 28.82 4.73
C LEU A 15 -28.44 27.95 5.60
N LYS A 16 -28.62 27.97 6.92
CA LYS A 16 -27.87 27.09 7.84
C LYS A 16 -28.17 25.62 7.61
N HIS A 17 -29.43 25.25 7.39
CA HIS A 17 -29.80 23.85 7.10
C HIS A 17 -29.25 23.38 5.77
N VAL A 18 -29.31 24.22 4.73
CA VAL A 18 -28.72 23.92 3.42
C VAL A 18 -27.20 23.75 3.56
N LEU A 19 -26.51 24.63 4.30
CA LEU A 19 -25.08 24.52 4.55
C LEU A 19 -24.73 23.20 5.26
N VAL A 20 -25.45 22.84 6.32
CA VAL A 20 -25.23 21.59 7.06
C VAL A 20 -25.43 20.37 6.16
N ASN A 21 -26.47 20.38 5.33
CA ASN A 21 -26.72 19.29 4.39
C ASN A 21 -25.60 19.18 3.35
N VAL A 22 -25.13 20.31 2.80
CA VAL A 22 -24.00 20.31 1.85
C VAL A 22 -22.74 19.76 2.52
N VAL A 23 -22.43 20.18 3.74
CA VAL A 23 -21.28 19.65 4.49
C VAL A 23 -21.41 18.14 4.72
N LEU A 24 -22.60 17.66 5.08
CA LEU A 24 -22.87 16.22 5.23
C LEU A 24 -22.64 15.45 3.92
N VAL A 25 -23.13 15.97 2.79
CA VAL A 25 -22.90 15.34 1.48
C VAL A 25 -21.41 15.31 1.16
N VAL A 26 -20.68 16.40 1.39
CA VAL A 26 -19.23 16.46 1.16
C VAL A 26 -18.50 15.43 2.04
N LEU A 27 -18.87 15.31 3.32
CA LEU A 27 -18.29 14.32 4.21
C LEU A 27 -18.55 12.89 3.73
N LEU A 28 -19.77 12.58 3.29
CA LEU A 28 -20.09 11.25 2.73
C LEU A 28 -19.30 10.94 1.47
N VAL A 29 -19.13 11.92 0.57
CA VAL A 29 -18.31 11.76 -0.64
C VAL A 29 -16.84 11.50 -0.28
N LEU A 30 -16.29 12.26 0.68
CA LEU A 30 -14.91 12.04 1.15
C LEU A 30 -14.73 10.66 1.79
N LEU A 31 -15.71 10.21 2.57
CA LEU A 31 -15.70 8.90 3.21
C LEU A 31 -15.77 7.78 2.17
N GLY A 32 -16.62 7.94 1.14
CA GLY A 32 -16.69 7.02 0.01
C GLY A 32 -15.38 6.95 -0.78
N ALA A 33 -14.78 8.10 -1.06
CA ALA A 33 -13.48 8.17 -1.74
C ALA A 33 -12.35 7.52 -0.92
N TRP A 34 -12.36 7.71 0.41
CA TRP A 34 -11.40 7.06 1.30
C TRP A 34 -11.61 5.54 1.32
N CYS A 35 -12.85 5.07 1.48
CA CYS A 35 -13.17 3.64 1.46
C CYS A 35 -12.74 2.98 0.15
N TYR A 36 -13.00 3.64 -0.99
CA TYR A 36 -12.56 3.17 -2.30
C TYR A 36 -11.03 3.11 -2.43
N SER A 37 -10.32 4.05 -1.81
CA SER A 37 -8.86 4.09 -1.84
C SER A 37 -8.22 2.97 -1.02
N GLU A 38 -8.78 2.62 0.14
CA GLU A 38 -8.23 1.57 1.02
C GLU A 38 -8.65 0.17 0.56
N GLY A 39 -9.86 0.02 0.01
CA GLY A 39 -10.41 -1.28 -0.39
C GLY A 39 -9.91 -1.82 -1.73
N LYS A 40 -9.03 -1.10 -2.45
CA LYS A 40 -8.48 -1.61 -3.71
C LYS A 40 -7.45 -2.68 -3.44
N THR A 41 -7.73 -3.89 -3.92
CA THR A 41 -6.76 -4.97 -3.98
C THR A 41 -6.02 -4.93 -5.32
N TYR A 42 -4.69 -4.96 -5.24
CA TYR A 42 -3.78 -5.07 -6.37
C TYR A 42 -3.18 -6.47 -6.39
N LYS A 43 -3.02 -7.02 -7.60
CA LYS A 43 -2.23 -8.22 -7.82
C LYS A 43 -0.82 -7.76 -8.16
N ILE A 44 0.13 -8.11 -7.32
CA ILE A 44 1.54 -7.74 -7.48
C ILE A 44 2.29 -8.97 -7.97
N THR A 45 3.16 -8.80 -8.95
CA THR A 45 4.07 -9.86 -9.39
C THR A 45 5.37 -9.71 -8.59
N LEU A 46 5.73 -10.76 -7.85
CA LEU A 46 7.00 -10.86 -7.14
C LEU A 46 7.93 -11.74 -7.98
N GLY A 47 9.05 -11.20 -8.42
CA GLY A 47 10.10 -11.92 -9.13
C GLY A 47 11.38 -11.97 -8.32
N ASN A 48 12.14 -13.05 -8.46
CA ASN A 48 13.46 -13.20 -7.87
C ASN A 48 14.48 -13.51 -8.97
N SER A 49 14.82 -12.50 -9.76
CA SER A 49 15.74 -12.61 -10.89
C SER A 49 16.99 -11.77 -10.69
N ALA A 50 18.08 -12.18 -11.34
CA ALA A 50 19.29 -11.37 -11.41
C ALA A 50 18.98 -10.01 -12.04
N PHE A 51 19.56 -8.94 -11.49
CA PHE A 51 19.30 -7.59 -11.96
C PHE A 51 20.58 -6.75 -11.99
N THR A 52 20.61 -5.80 -12.91
CA THR A 52 21.67 -4.79 -12.96
C THR A 52 21.27 -3.60 -12.09
N GLY A 53 22.05 -3.33 -11.05
CA GLY A 53 21.82 -2.18 -10.18
C GLY A 53 22.12 -0.86 -10.87
N ARG A 54 21.70 0.25 -10.25
CA ARG A 54 21.94 1.63 -10.77
C ARG A 54 23.42 2.01 -10.81
N ASP A 55 24.23 1.28 -10.07
CA ASP A 55 25.68 1.30 -10.02
C ASP A 55 26.34 0.53 -11.18
N GLY A 56 25.55 -0.12 -12.03
CA GLY A 56 26.02 -0.87 -13.20
C GLY A 56 26.56 -2.26 -12.88
N PHE A 57 26.48 -2.69 -11.61
CA PHE A 57 26.87 -4.05 -11.20
C PHE A 57 25.70 -5.01 -11.37
N GLU A 58 26.01 -6.22 -11.82
CA GLU A 58 25.06 -7.33 -11.83
C GLU A 58 25.00 -7.97 -10.46
N TYR A 59 23.78 -8.06 -9.93
CA TYR A 59 23.48 -8.74 -8.68
C TYR A 59 22.73 -10.03 -9.00
N PRO A 60 23.20 -11.18 -8.49
CA PRO A 60 22.52 -12.44 -8.71
C PRO A 60 21.17 -12.45 -7.99
N ALA A 61 20.26 -13.30 -8.47
CA ALA A 61 19.04 -13.63 -7.75
C ALA A 61 19.37 -14.25 -6.38
N LEU A 62 18.41 -14.18 -5.45
CA LEU A 62 18.55 -14.83 -4.15
C LEU A 62 18.28 -16.33 -4.31
N GLU A 63 18.98 -17.18 -3.57
CA GLU A 63 18.88 -18.64 -3.74
C GLU A 63 17.49 -19.17 -3.38
N ALA A 64 17.00 -18.84 -2.19
CA ALA A 64 15.64 -19.14 -1.74
C ALA A 64 15.15 -18.06 -0.76
N VAL A 65 13.96 -17.53 -1.03
CA VAL A 65 13.36 -16.47 -0.22
C VAL A 65 11.88 -16.69 0.04
N GLU A 66 11.48 -16.34 1.25
CA GLU A 66 10.08 -16.16 1.63
C GLU A 66 9.73 -14.68 1.70
N VAL A 67 8.68 -14.29 1.01
CA VAL A 67 8.19 -12.91 0.97
C VAL A 67 6.81 -12.83 1.60
N PHE A 68 6.70 -12.04 2.66
CA PHE A 68 5.43 -11.73 3.31
C PHE A 68 5.01 -10.32 2.93
N ILE A 69 3.80 -10.14 2.41
CA ILE A 69 3.20 -8.82 2.21
C ILE A 69 2.14 -8.63 3.29
N ASP A 70 2.25 -7.55 4.09
CA ASP A 70 1.27 -7.17 5.12
C ASP A 70 0.89 -8.26 6.14
N ARG A 71 1.77 -9.24 6.34
CA ARG A 71 1.55 -10.44 7.18
C ARG A 71 0.47 -11.38 6.64
N GLU A 72 0.17 -11.31 5.35
CA GLU A 72 -0.61 -12.34 4.64
C GLU A 72 0.23 -13.60 4.38
N GLU A 73 -0.32 -14.51 3.57
CA GLU A 73 0.32 -15.76 3.17
C GLU A 73 1.70 -15.51 2.54
N PRO A 74 2.74 -16.22 3.01
CA PRO A 74 4.07 -16.09 2.42
C PRO A 74 4.08 -16.62 0.99
N VAL A 75 4.81 -15.91 0.15
CA VAL A 75 5.17 -16.36 -1.19
C VAL A 75 6.61 -16.85 -1.15
N PHE A 76 6.80 -18.14 -1.41
CA PHE A 76 8.12 -18.75 -1.55
C PHE A 76 8.60 -18.57 -2.99
N LEU A 77 9.85 -18.13 -3.17
CA LEU A 77 10.48 -17.90 -4.45
C LEU A 77 11.89 -18.51 -4.44
N LEU A 78 12.19 -19.26 -5.49
CA LEU A 78 13.53 -19.74 -5.80
C LEU A 78 14.24 -18.77 -6.76
N GLU A 79 15.51 -19.05 -7.03
CA GLU A 79 16.27 -18.38 -8.10
C GLU A 79 15.50 -18.42 -9.43
N ASP A 80 15.38 -17.25 -10.07
CA ASP A 80 14.68 -17.02 -11.34
C ASP A 80 13.18 -17.38 -11.36
N ASP A 81 12.57 -17.53 -10.18
CA ASP A 81 11.13 -17.78 -10.04
C ASP A 81 10.32 -16.48 -9.93
N SER A 82 9.04 -16.57 -10.28
CA SER A 82 8.08 -15.48 -10.12
C SER A 82 6.72 -16.00 -9.65
N ALA A 83 6.11 -15.28 -8.72
CA ALA A 83 4.81 -15.61 -8.19
C ALA A 83 3.99 -14.35 -7.94
N SER A 84 2.66 -14.49 -7.94
CA SER A 84 1.78 -13.35 -7.70
C SER A 84 1.38 -13.25 -6.23
N GLY A 85 1.63 -12.10 -5.62
CA GLY A 85 1.09 -11.70 -4.32
C GLY A 85 -0.19 -10.86 -4.47
N LYS A 86 -0.95 -10.78 -3.38
CA LYS A 86 -2.05 -9.81 -3.24
C LYS A 86 -1.63 -8.73 -2.25
N ALA A 87 -2.09 -7.51 -2.51
CA ALA A 87 -1.84 -6.38 -1.63
C ALA A 87 -3.07 -5.46 -1.64
N MET A 88 -3.61 -5.12 -0.47
CA MET A 88 -4.82 -4.30 -0.35
C MET A 88 -4.53 -2.93 0.24
N GLY A 89 -4.84 -1.87 -0.51
CA GLY A 89 -4.57 -0.49 -0.11
C GLY A 89 -3.42 0.14 -0.91
N LYS A 90 -2.85 1.22 -0.37
CA LYS A 90 -1.83 2.02 -1.06
C LYS A 90 -0.41 1.78 -0.55
N LYS A 91 -0.28 1.39 0.73
CA LYS A 91 0.98 1.27 1.44
C LYS A 91 1.07 -0.13 2.02
N HIS A 92 2.21 -0.77 1.80
CA HIS A 92 2.43 -2.16 2.18
C HIS A 92 3.76 -2.30 2.89
N THR A 93 3.84 -3.27 3.79
CA THR A 93 5.09 -3.69 4.40
C THR A 93 5.43 -5.09 3.90
N MET A 94 6.51 -5.19 3.13
CA MET A 94 7.11 -6.45 2.72
C MET A 94 8.11 -6.91 3.77
N GLU A 95 8.09 -8.19 4.14
CA GLU A 95 9.15 -8.83 4.89
C GLU A 95 9.76 -9.92 4.03
N ILE A 96 11.03 -9.75 3.66
CA ILE A 96 11.81 -10.74 2.90
C ILE A 96 12.61 -11.54 3.92
N ARG A 97 12.49 -12.87 3.87
CA ARG A 97 13.29 -13.80 4.66
C ARG A 97 14.14 -14.65 3.73
N LEU A 98 15.46 -14.58 3.91
CA LEU A 98 16.39 -15.46 3.22
C LEU A 98 16.41 -16.81 3.94
N LEU A 99 16.22 -17.90 3.19
CA LEU A 99 16.18 -19.25 3.73
C LEU A 99 17.54 -19.96 3.61
N ASP A 100 17.78 -20.96 4.47
CA ASP A 100 18.87 -21.91 4.33
C ASP A 100 18.42 -23.18 3.58
N GLU A 101 19.35 -24.12 3.38
CA GLU A 101 19.10 -25.43 2.77
C GLU A 101 18.05 -26.30 3.52
N ASN A 102 17.64 -25.91 4.72
CA ASN A 102 16.63 -26.60 5.53
C ASN A 102 15.33 -25.79 5.65
N ASP A 103 15.10 -24.83 4.75
CA ASP A 103 13.94 -23.92 4.72
C ASP A 103 13.80 -23.07 5.99
N LYS A 104 14.91 -22.78 6.69
CA LYS A 104 14.89 -21.92 7.89
C LYS A 104 15.33 -20.50 7.56
N PRO A 105 14.63 -19.48 8.10
CA PRO A 105 15.01 -18.10 7.85
C PRO A 105 16.34 -17.75 8.56
N ILE A 106 17.36 -17.43 7.78
CA ILE A 106 18.68 -17.00 8.26
C ILE A 106 18.68 -15.49 8.55
N LYS A 107 18.04 -14.70 7.69
CA LYS A 107 17.96 -13.24 7.80
C LYS A 107 16.61 -12.74 7.32
N SER A 108 16.05 -11.77 8.02
CA SER A 108 14.84 -11.07 7.61
C SER A 108 15.08 -9.58 7.44
N ARG A 109 14.42 -8.99 6.44
CA ARG A 109 14.42 -7.54 6.20
C ARG A 109 13.00 -7.07 5.95
N ARG A 110 12.63 -5.96 6.58
CA ARG A 110 11.31 -5.34 6.45
C ARG A 110 11.43 -4.06 5.65
N ILE A 111 10.62 -3.94 4.61
CA ILE A 111 10.66 -2.85 3.64
C ILE A 111 9.26 -2.34 3.45
N GLN A 112 9.10 -1.02 3.51
CA GLN A 112 7.83 -0.38 3.18
C GLN A 112 7.87 0.06 1.72
N PHE A 113 6.81 -0.25 0.99
CA PHE A 113 6.64 0.19 -0.39
C PHE A 113 5.21 0.68 -0.61
N THR A 114 5.02 1.45 -1.67
CA THR A 114 3.70 1.94 -2.05
C THR A 114 3.34 1.49 -3.46
N ILE A 115 2.06 1.25 -3.73
CA ILE A 115 1.58 0.85 -5.07
C ILE A 115 1.97 1.88 -6.13
N ALA A 116 2.06 3.16 -5.76
CA ALA A 116 2.48 4.22 -6.67
C ALA A 116 3.96 4.11 -7.10
N GLU A 117 4.83 3.51 -6.28
CA GLU A 117 6.25 3.28 -6.62
C GLU A 117 6.43 2.16 -7.65
N LEU A 118 5.45 1.26 -7.77
CA LEU A 118 5.50 0.07 -8.64
C LEU A 118 5.07 0.35 -10.08
N GLY A 119 4.50 1.54 -10.36
CA GLY A 119 4.03 1.89 -11.69
C GLY A 119 2.85 1.03 -12.16
N GLU A 120 2.72 0.88 -13.49
CA GLU A 120 1.61 0.15 -14.13
C GLU A 120 1.80 -1.36 -14.11
N GLU A 121 3.04 -1.85 -14.07
CA GLU A 121 3.37 -3.28 -14.17
C GLU A 121 3.21 -4.01 -12.83
N LEU A 122 3.18 -3.27 -11.71
CA LEU A 122 3.01 -3.83 -10.36
C LEU A 122 4.00 -4.98 -10.07
N GLU A 123 5.23 -4.83 -10.56
CA GLU A 123 6.27 -5.84 -10.46
C GLU A 123 7.32 -5.43 -9.41
N ILE A 124 7.72 -6.40 -8.59
CA ILE A 124 8.75 -6.25 -7.56
C ILE A 124 9.83 -7.28 -7.84
N ASN A 125 11.06 -6.81 -8.05
CA ASN A 125 12.22 -7.68 -7.93
C ASN A 125 12.67 -7.75 -6.46
N VAL A 126 12.51 -8.93 -5.85
CA VAL A 126 12.81 -9.19 -4.45
C VAL A 126 14.31 -9.02 -4.15
N ALA A 127 15.18 -9.39 -5.09
CA ALA A 127 16.63 -9.23 -4.96
C ALA A 127 17.03 -7.74 -4.90
N GLU A 128 16.39 -6.90 -5.71
CA GLU A 128 16.62 -5.44 -5.69
C GLU A 128 16.21 -4.82 -4.35
N PHE A 129 15.00 -5.16 -3.89
CA PHE A 129 14.47 -4.66 -2.62
C PHE A 129 15.32 -5.13 -1.45
N TRP A 130 15.84 -6.37 -1.48
CA TRP A 130 16.76 -6.87 -0.48
C TRP A 130 17.99 -5.98 -0.35
N LEU A 131 18.63 -5.58 -1.46
CA LEU A 131 19.81 -4.70 -1.42
C LEU A 131 19.50 -3.30 -0.92
N ARG A 132 18.35 -2.72 -1.33
CA ARG A 132 17.91 -1.38 -0.88
C ARG A 132 17.71 -1.30 0.64
N ALA A 133 17.46 -2.43 1.29
CA ALA A 133 17.22 -2.53 2.72
C ALA A 133 18.50 -2.75 3.57
N LYS A 134 19.69 -2.66 2.97
CA LYS A 134 20.99 -2.70 3.65
C LYS A 134 21.39 -1.32 4.17
#